data_AF-A0A2I0KQH2-F1
#
_entry.id   AF-A0A2I0KQH2-F1
#
_cell.length_a   1.000
_cell.length_b   1.000
_cell.length_c   1.000
_cell.angle_alpha   90.00
_cell.angle_beta   90.00
_cell.angle_gamma   90.00
#
_symmetry.space_group_name_H-M   'P 1'
#
loop_
_entity.id
_entity.type
_entity.pdbx_description
1 polymer ?
#
loop_
_entity_poly.entity_id
_entity_poly.type
_entity_poly.pdbx_seq_one_letter_code
_entity_poly.pdbx_strand_id
1 'polypeptide(L)'
;MASWRRRLPSLPLLGLLSSLLLIQWPQPVAEASNAAAAGGVHHSLIRKPTSPNVPVFREAPAFRNGKTCGSPETSPIHVSMTLDANYLRGTMAAVLSILQHSTCPENFEFHFLCARFEPEVFSSINSTFPYLRYKVYRFDSNRVRGKISKSIRQALDQPLNYARIYLADMLPFHVNRVIYLDSDLVVVDDIAELWEVNLEGK
;
A
#
# COMPACT_ATOMS: atom_id res chain seq x y z
N MET A 1 24.30 22.46 13.39
CA MET A 1 25.04 22.03 12.20
C MET A 1 26.23 21.19 12.65
N ALA A 2 26.09 19.86 12.65
CA ALA A 2 27.15 18.94 13.03
C ALA A 2 27.28 17.90 11.92
N SER A 3 28.37 17.99 11.18
CA SER A 3 28.71 17.18 10.02
C SER A 3 29.43 15.91 10.49
N TRP A 4 28.79 14.74 10.31
CA TRP A 4 29.43 13.45 10.52
C TRP A 4 29.73 12.81 9.16
N ARG A 5 30.91 13.11 8.62
CA ARG A 5 31.47 12.42 7.45
C ARG A 5 32.15 11.13 7.92
N ARG A 6 31.56 9.97 7.64
CA ARG A 6 32.24 8.67 7.76
C ARG A 6 33.20 8.51 6.56
N ARG A 7 34.47 8.25 6.86
CA ARG A 7 35.53 7.94 5.89
C ARG A 7 35.36 6.49 5.43
N LEU A 8 35.27 6.27 4.12
CA LEU A 8 35.50 4.97 3.48
C LEU A 8 36.99 4.84 3.15
N PRO A 9 37.62 3.66 3.32
CA PRO A 9 38.97 3.43 2.84
C PRO A 9 38.98 3.12 1.34
N SER A 10 39.86 3.82 0.63
CA SER A 10 40.22 3.65 -0.77
C SER A 10 41.06 2.39 -0.99
N LEU A 11 40.70 1.57 -1.97
CA LEU A 11 41.55 0.51 -2.52
C LEU A 11 41.94 0.85 -3.98
N PRO A 12 43.16 0.51 -4.42
CA PRO A 12 43.77 1.12 -5.60
C PRO A 12 43.38 0.45 -6.92
N LEU A 13 43.52 1.26 -7.97
CA LEU A 13 43.24 1.01 -9.37
C LEU A 13 44.50 0.49 -10.08
N LEU A 14 44.44 -0.71 -10.65
CA LEU A 14 45.32 -1.26 -11.71
C LEU A 14 44.37 -2.18 -12.51
N GLY A 15 43.95 -1.95 -13.76
CA GLY A 15 44.69 -1.48 -14.92
C GLY A 15 45.30 -2.69 -15.64
N LEU A 16 44.60 -3.23 -16.66
CA LEU A 16 45.16 -3.76 -17.92
C LEU A 16 44.11 -4.49 -18.80
N LEU A 17 43.76 -3.85 -19.92
CA LEU A 17 43.68 -4.37 -21.30
C LEU A 17 42.90 -5.66 -21.65
N SER A 18 41.75 -5.44 -22.31
CA SER A 18 41.36 -5.94 -23.64
C SER A 18 41.43 -7.45 -23.94
N SER A 19 40.27 -8.07 -24.15
CA SER A 19 40.04 -8.96 -25.30
C SER A 19 38.55 -8.99 -25.67
N LEU A 20 38.24 -8.55 -26.89
CA LEU A 20 36.96 -8.75 -27.56
C LEU A 20 36.73 -10.25 -27.80
N LEU A 21 35.57 -10.77 -27.40
CA LEU A 21 35.06 -12.05 -27.89
C LEU A 21 33.59 -11.86 -28.32
N LEU A 22 33.45 -11.65 -29.63
CA LEU A 22 32.20 -11.74 -30.38
C LEU A 22 31.73 -13.20 -30.34
N ILE A 23 30.67 -13.49 -29.59
CA ILE A 23 29.91 -14.73 -29.76
C ILE A 23 28.75 -14.40 -30.71
N GLN A 24 28.89 -14.86 -31.94
CA GLN A 24 27.85 -14.83 -32.97
C GLN A 24 26.75 -15.84 -32.61
N TRP A 25 25.52 -15.35 -32.42
CA TRP A 25 24.32 -16.19 -32.45
C TRP A 25 23.65 -16.08 -33.82
N PRO A 26 23.30 -17.20 -34.48
CA PRO A 26 22.58 -17.16 -35.74
C PRO A 26 21.12 -16.74 -35.52
N GLN A 27 20.67 -15.75 -36.30
CA GLN A 27 19.26 -15.34 -36.42
C GLN A 27 18.57 -16.19 -37.50
N PRO A 28 17.38 -16.77 -37.25
CA PRO A 28 16.50 -17.22 -38.32
C PRO A 28 15.72 -16.02 -38.88
N VAL A 29 15.83 -15.82 -40.18
CA VAL A 29 15.11 -14.82 -40.97
C VAL A 29 13.71 -15.37 -41.28
N ALA A 30 12.66 -14.65 -40.91
CA ALA A 30 11.31 -14.87 -41.43
C ALA A 30 10.67 -13.50 -41.73
N GLU A 31 10.36 -13.29 -43.00
CA GLU A 31 9.64 -12.14 -43.55
C GLU A 31 8.19 -12.11 -43.06
N ALA A 32 7.70 -10.92 -42.69
CA ALA A 32 6.27 -10.63 -42.68
C ALA A 32 6.00 -9.13 -42.90
N SER A 33 5.53 -8.85 -44.13
CA SER A 33 4.67 -7.78 -44.62
C SER A 33 4.40 -6.51 -43.79
N ASN A 34 4.69 -5.37 -44.43
CA ASN A 34 4.16 -4.04 -44.11
C ASN A 34 2.62 -4.02 -44.03
N ALA A 35 2.08 -3.52 -42.92
CA ALA A 35 0.73 -2.98 -42.86
C ALA A 35 0.78 -1.66 -42.08
N ALA A 36 0.59 -0.56 -42.80
CA ALA A 36 0.33 0.75 -42.20
C ALA A 36 -1.05 0.72 -41.52
N ALA A 37 -1.10 1.03 -40.22
CA ALA A 37 -2.33 1.30 -39.51
C ALA A 37 -2.17 2.57 -38.67
N ALA A 38 -3.10 3.49 -38.92
CA ALA A 38 -3.15 4.85 -38.42
C ALA A 38 -3.14 4.95 -36.88
N GLY A 39 -2.54 6.04 -36.38
CA GLY A 39 -2.53 6.40 -34.97
C GLY A 39 -3.94 6.51 -34.40
N GLY A 40 -4.30 5.55 -33.55
CA GLY A 40 -5.44 5.62 -32.66
C GLY A 40 -4.93 5.77 -31.23
N VAL A 41 -5.31 6.87 -30.58
CA VAL A 41 -5.07 7.09 -29.14
C VAL A 41 -5.71 5.93 -28.38
N HIS A 42 -4.86 5.12 -27.72
CA HIS A 42 -5.30 4.06 -26.83
C HIS A 42 -5.93 4.69 -25.59
N HIS A 43 -7.21 5.05 -25.66
CA HIS A 43 -8.01 5.24 -24.47
C HIS A 43 -8.08 3.88 -23.78
N SER A 44 -7.28 3.71 -22.73
CA SER A 44 -7.45 2.62 -21.77
C SER A 44 -8.81 2.79 -21.10
N LEU A 45 -9.86 2.31 -21.76
CA LEU A 45 -11.14 2.02 -21.15
C LEU A 45 -10.84 1.06 -20.00
N ILE A 46 -10.91 1.56 -18.77
CA ILE A 46 -10.94 0.70 -17.59
C ILE A 46 -12.26 -0.08 -17.71
N ARG A 47 -12.16 -1.26 -18.33
CA ARG A 47 -13.22 -2.24 -18.40
C ARG A 47 -13.53 -2.61 -16.96
N LYS A 48 -14.69 -2.19 -16.47
CA LYS A 48 -15.24 -2.62 -15.18
C LYS A 48 -15.25 -4.15 -15.19
N PRO A 49 -14.48 -4.85 -14.33
CA PRO A 49 -14.40 -6.30 -14.41
C PRO A 49 -15.77 -6.88 -14.08
N THR A 50 -16.37 -7.54 -15.07
CA THR A 50 -17.42 -8.54 -14.86
C THR A 50 -16.78 -9.67 -14.04
N SER A 51 -17.06 -9.67 -12.73
CA SER A 51 -16.36 -10.36 -11.63
C SER A 51 -14.90 -9.89 -11.43
N PRO A 52 -14.51 -9.34 -10.27
CA PRO A 52 -13.12 -9.06 -10.02
C PRO A 52 -12.45 -10.41 -9.71
N ASN A 53 -11.56 -10.88 -10.59
CA ASN A 53 -10.53 -11.83 -10.14
C ASN A 53 -9.67 -11.07 -9.13
N VAL A 54 -10.08 -11.13 -7.86
CA VAL A 54 -9.29 -10.61 -6.76
C VAL A 54 -7.97 -11.37 -6.76
N PRO A 55 -6.84 -10.65 -6.72
CA PRO A 55 -5.53 -11.28 -6.75
C PRO A 55 -5.36 -12.27 -5.60
N VAL A 56 -4.71 -13.39 -5.90
CA VAL A 56 -4.34 -14.38 -4.88
C VAL A 56 -3.01 -13.95 -4.27
N PHE A 57 -2.96 -13.94 -2.94
CA PHE A 57 -1.77 -13.62 -2.17
C PHE A 57 -1.32 -14.86 -1.40
N ARG A 58 -0.02 -14.93 -1.10
CA ARG A 58 0.53 -15.94 -0.20
C ARG A 58 0.34 -15.47 1.24
N GLU A 59 0.13 -16.41 2.14
CA GLU A 59 0.16 -16.13 3.58
C GLU A 59 1.49 -15.47 3.96
N ALA A 60 1.39 -14.38 4.73
CA ALA A 60 2.53 -13.66 5.25
C ALA A 60 3.13 -14.38 6.46
N PRO A 61 4.43 -14.17 6.77
CA PRO A 61 5.01 -14.66 8.01
C PRO A 61 4.25 -14.17 9.24
N ALA A 62 4.28 -14.94 10.33
CA ALA A 62 3.78 -14.47 11.61
C ALA A 62 4.75 -13.42 12.19
N PHE A 63 4.29 -12.19 12.34
CA PHE A 63 5.04 -11.10 12.97
C PHE A 63 4.76 -11.08 14.48
N ARG A 64 5.82 -10.95 15.29
CA ARG A 64 5.74 -11.02 16.76
C ARG A 64 6.41 -9.81 17.38
N ASN A 65 5.92 -9.40 18.53
CA ASN A 65 6.49 -8.33 19.33
C ASN A 65 7.96 -8.63 19.70
N GLY A 66 8.81 -7.62 19.52
CA GLY A 66 10.19 -7.64 20.01
C GLY A 66 10.27 -7.60 21.54
N LYS A 67 11.48 -7.83 22.06
CA LYS A 67 11.73 -7.89 23.52
C LYS A 67 11.46 -6.57 24.26
N THR A 68 11.50 -5.46 23.54
CA THR A 68 11.33 -4.10 24.07
C THR A 68 9.88 -3.62 24.05
N CYS A 69 8.95 -4.44 23.54
CA CYS A 69 7.54 -4.07 23.52
C CYS A 69 7.00 -3.96 24.95
N GLY A 70 6.25 -2.89 25.21
CA GLY A 70 5.62 -2.63 26.50
C GLY A 70 4.64 -3.73 26.92
N SER A 71 4.06 -3.59 28.11
CA SER A 71 3.09 -4.58 28.61
C SER A 71 1.85 -4.64 27.69
N PRO A 72 1.10 -5.76 27.72
CA PRO A 72 -0.13 -5.93 26.93
C PRO A 72 -1.23 -4.88 27.19
N GLU A 73 -1.09 -4.07 28.25
CA GLU A 73 -2.00 -3.01 28.66
C GLU A 73 -1.80 -1.71 27.85
N THR A 74 -0.79 -1.65 26.98
CA THR A 74 -0.50 -0.46 26.18
C THR A 74 -1.62 -0.27 25.13
N SER A 75 -2.14 0.96 25.02
CA SER A 75 -3.17 1.28 24.03
C SER A 75 -2.67 0.96 22.60
N PRO A 76 -3.49 0.32 21.75
CA PRO A 76 -3.06 -0.09 20.42
C PRO A 76 -2.77 1.11 19.51
N ILE A 77 -1.86 0.91 18.55
CA ILE A 77 -1.63 1.86 17.47
C ILE A 77 -2.71 1.66 16.41
N HIS A 78 -3.59 2.65 16.27
CA HIS A 78 -4.69 2.59 15.33
C HIS A 78 -4.25 3.10 13.96
N VAL A 79 -4.41 2.26 12.93
CA VAL A 79 -4.10 2.61 11.53
C VAL A 79 -5.37 2.52 10.70
N SER A 80 -5.70 3.54 9.93
CA SER A 80 -6.87 3.51 9.03
C SER A 80 -6.48 3.64 7.57
N MET A 81 -7.16 2.88 6.72
CA MET A 81 -6.95 2.87 5.27
C MET A 81 -8.28 2.68 4.56
N THR A 82 -8.42 3.22 3.35
CA THR A 82 -9.51 2.81 2.46
C THR A 82 -9.23 1.42 1.87
N LEU A 83 -10.28 0.64 1.61
CA LEU A 83 -10.19 -0.72 1.10
C LEU A 83 -11.29 -1.00 0.07
N ASP A 84 -10.87 -1.37 -1.14
CA ASP A 84 -11.69 -1.97 -2.20
C ASP A 84 -10.82 -2.89 -3.08
N ALA A 85 -11.42 -3.58 -4.05
CA ALA A 85 -10.69 -4.48 -4.94
C ALA A 85 -9.60 -3.81 -5.80
N ASN A 86 -9.73 -2.51 -6.12
CA ASN A 86 -8.72 -1.77 -6.89
C ASN A 86 -7.48 -1.48 -6.05
N TYR A 87 -7.68 -1.18 -4.76
CA TYR A 87 -6.62 -0.81 -3.83
C TYR A 87 -6.02 -2.00 -3.08
N LEU A 88 -6.65 -3.18 -3.13
CA LEU A 88 -6.23 -4.36 -2.36
C LEU A 88 -4.74 -4.70 -2.49
N ARG A 89 -4.17 -4.67 -3.71
CA ARG A 89 -2.73 -4.95 -3.92
C ARG A 89 -1.84 -4.01 -3.11
N GLY A 90 -2.17 -2.72 -3.15
CA GLY A 90 -1.46 -1.69 -2.41
C GLY A 90 -1.66 -1.85 -0.91
N THR A 91 -2.90 -2.10 -0.46
CA THR A 91 -3.20 -2.36 0.95
C THR A 91 -2.42 -3.58 1.49
N MET A 92 -2.34 -4.68 0.75
CA MET A 92 -1.54 -5.85 1.16
C MET A 92 -0.06 -5.48 1.34
N ALA A 93 0.50 -4.73 0.39
CA ALA A 93 1.90 -4.29 0.46
C ALA A 93 2.14 -3.36 1.66
N ALA A 94 1.25 -2.39 1.88
CA ALA A 94 1.32 -1.46 3.01
C ALA A 94 1.24 -2.21 4.34
N VAL A 95 0.22 -3.07 4.55
CA VAL A 95 0.06 -3.87 5.77
C VAL A 95 1.29 -4.75 6.01
N LEU A 96 1.76 -5.47 5.00
CA LEU A 96 2.97 -6.29 5.12
C LEU A 96 4.18 -5.46 5.54
N SER A 97 4.38 -4.32 4.88
CA SER A 97 5.53 -3.44 5.15
C SER A 97 5.49 -2.84 6.57
N ILE A 98 4.29 -2.49 7.07
CA ILE A 98 4.11 -2.03 8.46
C ILE A 98 4.50 -3.15 9.42
N LEU A 99 3.92 -4.34 9.27
CA LEU A 99 4.19 -5.46 10.17
C LEU A 99 5.66 -5.88 10.15
N GLN A 100 6.30 -5.82 8.98
CA GLN A 100 7.70 -6.21 8.79
C GLN A 100 8.69 -5.24 9.43
N HIS A 101 8.41 -3.93 9.41
CA HIS A 101 9.34 -2.91 9.90
C HIS A 101 9.00 -2.40 11.31
N SER A 102 7.92 -2.87 11.92
CA SER A 102 7.55 -2.47 13.29
C SER A 102 8.28 -3.30 14.35
N THR A 103 8.71 -2.65 15.44
CA THR A 103 9.25 -3.36 16.61
C THR A 103 8.18 -4.18 17.32
N CYS A 104 6.94 -3.68 17.35
CA CYS A 104 5.80 -4.27 18.06
C CYS A 104 4.58 -4.50 17.15
N PRO A 105 4.67 -5.41 16.16
CA PRO A 105 3.63 -5.62 15.16
C PRO A 105 2.28 -6.12 15.72
N GLU A 106 2.26 -6.71 16.92
CA GLU A 106 1.01 -7.20 17.54
C GLU A 106 0.23 -6.07 18.24
N ASN A 107 0.81 -4.87 18.35
CA ASN A 107 0.19 -3.70 18.97
C ASN A 107 -0.69 -2.89 18.00
N PHE A 108 -0.76 -3.27 16.72
CA PHE A 108 -1.57 -2.56 15.73
C PHE A 108 -3.03 -3.01 15.73
N GLU A 109 -3.94 -2.07 15.49
CA GLU A 109 -5.33 -2.33 15.11
C GLU A 109 -5.67 -1.56 13.84
N PHE A 110 -6.00 -2.30 12.78
CA PHE A 110 -6.31 -1.71 11.47
C PHE A 110 -7.81 -1.40 11.34
N HIS A 111 -8.14 -0.27 10.74
CA HIS A 111 -9.50 0.20 10.49
C HIS A 111 -9.69 0.42 8.98
N PHE A 112 -10.24 -0.56 8.29
CA PHE A 112 -10.48 -0.48 6.85
C PHE A 112 -11.81 0.21 6.56
N LEU A 113 -11.78 1.24 5.72
CA LEU A 113 -12.97 1.96 5.27
C LEU A 113 -13.37 1.44 3.89
N CYS A 114 -14.60 0.97 3.71
CA CYS A 114 -15.06 0.45 2.42
C CYS A 114 -16.37 1.12 1.99
N ALA A 115 -16.57 1.31 0.68
CA ALA A 115 -17.84 1.82 0.15
C ALA A 115 -18.89 0.71 -0.02
N ARG A 116 -18.45 -0.55 -0.12
CA ARG A 116 -19.26 -1.75 -0.36
C ARG A 116 -18.62 -2.94 0.36
N PHE A 117 -19.44 -3.92 0.71
CA PHE A 117 -18.95 -5.19 1.24
C PHE A 117 -18.57 -6.10 0.08
N GLU A 118 -17.30 -6.48 -0.01
CA GLU A 118 -16.73 -7.35 -1.04
C GLU A 118 -16.10 -8.58 -0.34
N PRO A 119 -16.85 -9.69 -0.18
CA PRO A 119 -16.40 -10.87 0.58
C PRO A 119 -15.03 -11.39 0.16
N GLU A 120 -14.76 -11.37 -1.15
CA GLU A 120 -13.50 -11.79 -1.75
C GLU A 120 -12.29 -10.96 -1.28
N VAL A 121 -12.47 -9.65 -1.08
CA VAL A 121 -11.42 -8.76 -0.56
C VAL A 121 -11.07 -9.11 0.89
N PHE A 122 -12.08 -9.34 1.73
CA PHE A 122 -11.87 -9.71 3.13
C PHE A 122 -11.30 -11.11 3.27
N SER A 123 -11.75 -12.06 2.44
CA SER A 123 -11.19 -13.40 2.37
C SER A 123 -9.69 -13.36 2.04
N SER A 124 -9.28 -12.53 1.08
CA SER A 124 -7.87 -12.32 0.76
C SER A 124 -7.07 -11.74 1.93
N ILE A 125 -7.62 -10.78 2.69
CA ILE A 125 -6.92 -10.24 3.87
C ILE A 125 -6.75 -11.31 4.94
N ASN A 126 -7.83 -12.05 5.24
CA ASN A 126 -7.81 -13.09 6.27
C ASN A 126 -6.85 -14.24 5.94
N SER A 127 -6.78 -14.65 4.67
CA SER A 127 -5.86 -15.70 4.24
C SER A 127 -4.40 -15.22 4.15
N THR A 128 -4.17 -13.93 3.88
CA THR A 128 -2.82 -13.36 3.82
C THR A 128 -2.28 -13.06 5.21
N PHE A 129 -3.10 -12.53 6.11
CA PHE A 129 -2.70 -12.09 7.44
C PHE A 129 -3.63 -12.68 8.52
N PRO A 130 -3.50 -13.98 8.84
CA PRO A 130 -4.43 -14.67 9.74
C PRO A 130 -4.44 -14.14 11.18
N TYR A 131 -3.39 -13.42 11.59
CA TYR A 131 -3.26 -12.82 12.92
C TYR A 131 -3.52 -11.31 12.94
N LEU A 132 -3.93 -10.71 11.82
CA LEU A 132 -4.16 -9.28 11.73
C LEU A 132 -5.39 -8.89 12.56
N ARG A 133 -5.19 -7.96 13.51
CA ARG A 133 -6.29 -7.30 14.20
C ARG A 133 -6.82 -6.18 13.32
N TYR A 134 -8.03 -6.34 12.79
CA TYR A 134 -8.67 -5.29 12.02
C TYR A 134 -10.19 -5.23 12.22
N LYS A 135 -10.75 -4.06 11.90
CA LYS A 135 -12.19 -3.79 11.82
C LYS A 135 -12.50 -3.13 10.48
N VAL A 136 -13.71 -3.35 9.97
CA VAL A 136 -14.17 -2.77 8.70
C VAL A 136 -15.35 -1.84 8.95
N TYR A 137 -15.30 -0.66 8.34
CA TYR A 137 -16.31 0.39 8.48
C TYR A 137 -16.85 0.78 7.11
N ARG A 138 -18.18 0.74 6.98
CA ARG A 138 -18.85 1.15 5.74
C ARG A 138 -18.92 2.67 5.67
N PHE A 139 -18.36 3.24 4.62
CA PHE A 139 -18.55 4.65 4.28
C PHE A 139 -19.88 4.85 3.55
N ASP A 140 -20.69 5.79 4.04
CA ASP A 140 -21.91 6.20 3.35
C ASP A 140 -21.60 7.21 2.23
N SER A 141 -21.56 6.72 0.99
CA SER A 141 -21.35 7.54 -0.20
C SER A 141 -22.35 8.68 -0.38
N ASN A 142 -23.50 8.65 0.31
CA ASN A 142 -24.47 9.76 0.26
C ASN A 142 -23.93 11.05 0.87
N ARG A 143 -22.99 10.96 1.81
CA ARG A 143 -22.38 12.12 2.47
C ARG A 143 -21.67 13.07 1.50
N VAL A 144 -21.24 12.54 0.35
CA VAL A 144 -20.52 13.28 -0.70
C VAL A 144 -21.30 13.35 -2.02
N ARG A 145 -22.55 12.90 -2.03
CA ARG A 145 -23.41 12.97 -3.21
C ARG A 145 -23.61 14.43 -3.62
N GLY A 146 -23.35 14.74 -4.88
CA GLY A 146 -23.45 16.10 -5.42
C GLY A 146 -22.35 17.07 -4.96
N LYS A 147 -21.40 16.62 -4.15
CA LYS A 147 -20.23 17.42 -3.70
C LYS A 147 -18.97 17.16 -4.52
N ILE A 148 -18.98 16.09 -5.32
CA ILE A 148 -17.85 15.68 -6.14
C ILE A 148 -18.08 16.19 -7.57
N SER A 149 -17.28 17.17 -7.99
CA SER A 149 -17.24 17.60 -9.39
C SER A 149 -16.64 16.50 -10.26
N LYS A 150 -17.18 16.32 -11.47
CA LYS A 150 -16.64 15.33 -12.41
C LYS A 150 -15.20 15.66 -12.80
N SER A 151 -14.32 14.68 -12.72
CA SER A 151 -12.93 14.77 -13.15
C SER A 151 -12.72 14.09 -14.50
N ILE A 152 -11.68 14.53 -15.22
CA ILE A 152 -11.15 13.81 -16.38
C ILE A 152 -10.67 12.42 -15.93
N ARG A 153 -10.15 12.32 -14.69
CA ARG A 153 -9.72 11.05 -14.09
C ARG A 153 -10.86 10.51 -13.23
N GLN A 154 -11.65 9.58 -13.78
CA GLN A 154 -12.78 8.93 -13.07
C GLN A 154 -12.42 8.32 -11.71
N ALA A 155 -11.15 7.98 -11.49
CA ALA A 155 -10.64 7.51 -10.20
C ALA A 155 -10.73 8.58 -9.09
N LEU A 156 -10.67 9.87 -9.44
CA LEU A 156 -10.81 10.98 -8.48
C LEU A 156 -12.27 11.23 -8.07
N ASP A 157 -13.22 10.70 -8.84
CA ASP A 157 -14.66 10.87 -8.60
C ASP A 157 -15.21 9.82 -7.63
N GLN A 158 -14.40 8.88 -7.15
CA GLN A 158 -14.84 7.81 -6.26
C GLN A 158 -15.16 8.37 -4.86
N PRO A 159 -16.39 8.14 -4.33
CA PRO A 159 -16.77 8.59 -2.99
C PRO A 159 -15.80 8.14 -1.89
N LEU A 160 -15.19 6.97 -2.05
CA LEU A 160 -14.28 6.39 -1.06
C LEU A 160 -13.03 7.27 -0.82
N ASN A 161 -12.59 8.06 -1.81
CA ASN A 161 -11.44 8.98 -1.67
C ASN A 161 -11.64 10.05 -0.59
N TYR A 162 -12.90 10.33 -0.24
CA TYR A 162 -13.30 11.33 0.74
C TYR A 162 -13.59 10.74 2.12
N ALA A 163 -13.54 9.40 2.27
CA ALA A 163 -13.85 8.74 3.54
C ALA A 163 -12.92 9.20 4.68
N ARG A 164 -11.66 9.53 4.37
CA ARG A 164 -10.68 10.07 5.33
C ARG A 164 -11.16 11.31 6.10
N ILE A 165 -12.02 12.12 5.48
CA ILE A 165 -12.56 13.34 6.09
C ILE A 165 -13.56 13.00 7.20
N TYR A 166 -14.18 11.83 7.14
CA TYR A 166 -15.23 11.38 8.05
C TYR A 166 -14.73 10.36 9.09
N LEU A 167 -13.41 10.23 9.28
CA LEU A 167 -12.83 9.27 10.23
C LEU A 167 -13.41 9.40 11.64
N ALA A 168 -13.53 10.63 12.15
CA ALA A 168 -14.06 10.91 13.49
C ALA A 168 -15.52 10.43 13.65
N ASP A 169 -16.32 10.46 12.59
CA ASP A 169 -17.71 9.99 12.61
C ASP A 169 -17.81 8.46 12.47
N MET A 170 -16.80 7.83 11.87
CA MET A 170 -16.82 6.41 11.49
C MET A 170 -16.16 5.52 12.54
N LEU A 171 -15.11 6.00 13.20
CA LEU A 171 -14.36 5.23 14.19
C LEU A 171 -15.10 5.21 15.53
N PRO A 172 -14.92 4.15 16.34
CA PRO A 172 -15.51 4.09 17.68
C PRO A 172 -15.01 5.22 18.58
N PHE A 173 -15.85 5.68 19.50
CA PHE A 173 -15.54 6.79 20.41
C PHE A 173 -14.29 6.60 21.29
N HIS A 174 -13.82 5.36 21.48
CA HIS A 174 -12.60 5.07 22.24
C HIS A 174 -11.32 5.25 21.42
N VAL A 175 -11.42 5.42 20.09
CA VAL A 175 -10.28 5.64 19.20
C VAL A 175 -9.99 7.14 19.15
N ASN A 176 -9.13 7.60 20.05
CA ASN A 176 -8.80 9.03 20.21
C ASN A 176 -7.68 9.52 19.30
N ARG A 177 -6.91 8.61 18.69
CA ARG A 177 -5.81 8.89 17.75
C ARG A 177 -5.82 7.81 16.67
N VAL A 178 -5.48 8.19 15.43
CA VAL A 178 -5.38 7.27 14.30
C VAL A 178 -4.34 7.79 13.31
N ILE A 179 -3.55 6.90 12.72
CA ILE A 179 -2.72 7.22 11.55
C ILE A 179 -3.50 6.80 10.31
N TYR A 180 -3.85 7.76 9.46
CA TYR A 180 -4.45 7.46 8.16
C TYR A 180 -3.37 7.24 7.11
N LEU A 181 -3.49 6.15 6.34
CA LEU A 181 -2.57 5.77 5.28
C LEU A 181 -3.34 5.51 3.97
N ASP A 182 -2.84 6.04 2.86
CA ASP A 182 -3.29 5.66 1.52
C ASP A 182 -2.72 4.27 1.16
N SER A 183 -3.31 3.60 0.16
CA SER A 183 -2.91 2.24 -0.22
C SER A 183 -1.64 2.17 -1.08
N ASP A 184 -1.11 3.29 -1.54
CA ASP A 184 -0.02 3.39 -2.52
C ASP A 184 1.35 3.69 -1.89
N LEU A 185 1.58 3.20 -0.66
CA LEU A 185 2.81 3.39 0.09
C LEU A 185 3.44 2.08 0.54
N VAL A 186 4.73 2.16 0.84
CA VAL A 186 5.53 1.12 1.51
C VAL A 186 6.19 1.78 2.70
N VAL A 187 5.95 1.22 3.89
CA VAL A 187 6.57 1.66 5.13
C VAL A 187 7.90 0.94 5.30
N VAL A 188 8.97 1.70 5.53
CA VAL A 188 10.36 1.18 5.55
C VAL A 188 11.02 1.34 6.92
N ASP A 189 10.30 1.88 7.90
CA ASP A 189 10.78 2.10 9.27
C ASP A 189 9.64 1.96 10.28
N ASP A 190 9.94 2.00 11.57
CA ASP A 190 8.94 1.81 12.63
C ASP A 190 7.92 2.96 12.67
N ILE A 191 6.69 2.68 12.24
CA ILE A 191 5.62 3.68 12.21
C ILE A 191 5.17 4.12 13.61
N ALA A 192 5.57 3.42 14.68
CA ALA A 192 5.35 3.87 16.05
C ALA A 192 5.99 5.24 16.31
N GLU A 193 7.08 5.59 15.60
CA GLU A 193 7.68 6.92 15.69
C GLU A 193 6.71 8.03 15.28
N LEU A 194 5.87 7.78 14.26
CA LEU A 194 4.81 8.72 13.84
C LEU A 194 3.70 8.80 14.89
N TRP A 195 3.37 7.69 15.54
CA TRP A 195 2.34 7.63 16.58
C TRP A 195 2.70 8.46 17.81
N GLU A 196 3.97 8.48 18.18
CA GLU A 196 4.49 9.18 19.36
C GLU A 196 4.69 10.70 19.13
N VAL A 197 4.49 11.19 17.91
CA VAL A 197 4.56 12.63 17.63
C VAL A 197 3.51 13.38 18.45
N ASN A 198 3.99 14.35 19.23
CA ASN A 198 3.12 15.24 20.00
C ASN A 198 2.41 16.23 19.08
N LEU A 199 1.08 16.13 18.99
CA LEU A 199 0.23 17.02 18.21
C LEU A 199 -0.16 18.32 18.96
N GLU A 200 0.31 18.52 20.18
CA GLU A 200 0.06 19.72 21.00
C GLU A 200 -1.43 19.99 21.28
N GLY A 201 -2.25 18.93 21.33
CA GLY A 201 -3.70 19.04 21.53
C GLY A 201 -4.46 19.57 20.31
N LYS A 202 -3.87 19.50 19.12
CA LYS A 202 -4.50 19.81 17.82
C LYS A 202 -5.14 18.58 17.18
#